data_AF-A0A380FGE4-F1
#
_entry.id   AF-A0A380FGE4-F1
#
_cell.length_a   1.000
_cell.length_b   1.000
_cell.length_c   1.000
_cell.angle_alpha   90.00
_cell.angle_beta   90.00
_cell.angle_gamma   90.00
#
_symmetry.space_group_name_H-M   'P 1'
#
loop_
_entity.id
_entity.type
_entity.pdbx_description
1 polymer ?
#
loop_
_entity_poly.entity_id
_entity_poly.type
_entity_poly.pdbx_seq_one_letter_code
_entity_poly.pdbx_strand_id
1 'polypeptide(L)'
;MSNSPQIKDIDHYLSENEYNGTATIYENGQLKLNKGYGLQNFTKNRTNKPDTMYLTGSVQKLTTGIMIKQLEEEHKVDINQSIETYIPWFKTDKPITVKQFNFS
;
A
#
# COMPACT_ATOMS: atom_id res chain seq x y z
N MET A 1 9.53 -3.85 -24.44
CA MET A 1 10.14 -3.42 -23.17
C MET A 1 10.66 -2.00 -23.37
N SER A 2 10.30 -1.06 -22.51
CA SER A 2 10.50 0.38 -22.78
C SER A 2 11.97 0.76 -22.67
N ASN A 3 12.55 1.26 -23.77
CA ASN A 3 13.96 1.67 -23.87
C ASN A 3 14.23 3.06 -23.26
N SER A 4 13.42 3.49 -22.28
CA SER A 4 13.61 4.77 -21.60
C SER A 4 14.93 4.73 -20.80
N PRO A 5 15.89 5.65 -21.07
CA PRO A 5 17.17 5.70 -20.33
C PRO A 5 16.97 5.72 -18.81
N GLN A 6 15.95 6.43 -18.34
CA GLN A 6 15.63 6.56 -16.92
C GLN A 6 15.25 5.23 -16.25
N ILE A 7 14.53 4.35 -16.96
CA ILE A 7 14.15 3.03 -16.41
C ILE A 7 15.37 2.13 -16.27
N LYS A 8 16.33 2.25 -17.20
CA LYS A 8 17.60 1.51 -17.12
C LYS A 8 18.45 2.03 -15.95
N ASP A 9 18.50 3.34 -15.74
CA ASP A 9 19.23 3.94 -14.63
C ASP A 9 18.64 3.50 -13.28
N ILE A 10 17.31 3.42 -13.17
CA ILE A 10 16.64 2.90 -11.97
C ILE A 10 16.95 1.41 -11.76
N ASP A 11 16.87 0.58 -12.80
CA ASP A 11 17.18 -0.85 -12.70
C ASP A 11 18.63 -1.08 -12.27
N HIS A 12 19.57 -0.30 -12.83
CA HIS A 12 20.97 -0.32 -12.46
C HIS A 12 21.17 0.12 -11.01
N TYR A 13 20.60 1.25 -10.61
CA TYR A 13 20.67 1.76 -9.23
C TYR A 13 20.19 0.73 -8.21
N LEU A 14 19.03 0.10 -8.45
CA LEU A 14 18.49 -0.92 -7.54
C LEU A 14 19.40 -2.15 -7.46
N SER A 15 20.01 -2.53 -8.58
CA SER A 15 20.93 -3.68 -8.63
C SER A 15 22.24 -3.40 -7.89
N GLU A 16 22.86 -2.24 -8.13
CA GLU A 16 24.14 -1.83 -7.51
C GLU A 16 24.02 -1.60 -6.00
N ASN A 17 22.86 -1.13 -5.53
CA ASN A 17 22.62 -0.87 -4.11
C ASN A 17 22.07 -2.10 -3.36
N GLU A 18 22.20 -3.30 -3.95
CA GLU A 18 21.76 -4.57 -3.35
C GLU A 18 20.32 -4.54 -2.84
N TYR A 19 19.44 -3.83 -3.55
CA TYR A 19 18.02 -3.76 -3.20
C TYR A 19 17.44 -5.18 -3.13
N ASN A 20 16.69 -5.46 -2.07
CA ASN A 20 16.05 -6.76 -1.88
C ASN A 20 14.52 -6.59 -1.78
N GLY A 21 13.82 -6.86 -2.87
CA GLY A 21 12.38 -6.63 -2.99
C GLY A 21 11.90 -6.73 -4.43
N THR A 22 10.79 -6.07 -4.76
CA THR A 22 10.25 -6.02 -6.11
C THR A 22 9.89 -4.58 -6.45
N ALA A 23 10.31 -4.12 -7.62
CA ALA A 23 9.95 -2.80 -8.14
C ALA A 23 9.07 -2.94 -9.38
N THR A 24 7.96 -2.21 -9.39
CA THR A 24 7.05 -2.09 -10.53
C THR A 24 6.86 -0.62 -10.88
N ILE A 25 7.07 -0.26 -12.14
CA ILE A 25 6.95 1.11 -12.65
C ILE A 25 6.00 1.13 -13.83
N TYR A 26 4.99 1.99 -13.73
CA TYR A 26 4.10 2.34 -14.83
C TYR A 26 4.38 3.77 -15.28
N GLU A 27 4.40 4.00 -16.59
CA GLU A 27 4.50 5.33 -17.20
C GLU A 27 3.37 5.44 -18.22
N ASN A 28 2.52 6.44 -18.06
CA ASN A 28 1.33 6.65 -18.91
C ASN A 28 0.45 5.38 -19.00
N GLY A 29 0.24 4.72 -17.86
CA GLY A 29 -0.55 3.49 -17.75
C GLY A 29 0.12 2.24 -18.35
N GLN A 30 1.31 2.35 -18.94
CA GLN A 30 2.03 1.22 -19.51
C GLN A 30 3.10 0.69 -18.56
N LEU A 31 3.19 -0.63 -18.42
CA LEU A 31 4.21 -1.29 -17.63
C LEU A 31 5.61 -1.07 -18.26
N LYS A 32 6.50 -0.41 -17.51
CA LYS A 32 7.86 -0.10 -17.96
C LYS A 32 8.92 -0.94 -17.27
N LEU A 33 8.71 -1.24 -15.99
CA LEU A 33 9.54 -2.15 -15.19
C LEU A 33 8.64 -3.02 -14.32
N ASN A 34 8.96 -4.31 -14.20
CA ASN A 34 8.38 -5.20 -13.21
C ASN A 34 9.39 -6.30 -12.91
N LYS A 35 10.16 -6.14 -11.84
CA LYS A 35 11.33 -6.98 -11.56
C LYS A 35 11.52 -7.21 -10.07
N GLY A 36 11.86 -8.45 -9.71
CA GLY A 36 12.32 -8.83 -8.38
C GLY A 36 13.85 -8.75 -8.28
N TYR A 37 14.34 -8.32 -7.12
CA TYR A 37 15.74 -8.16 -6.78
C TYR A 37 16.03 -8.92 -5.48
N GLY A 38 17.17 -9.60 -5.39
CA GLY A 38 17.55 -10.37 -4.20
C GLY A 38 16.65 -11.57 -3.89
N LEU A 39 16.55 -11.90 -2.59
CA LEU A 39 15.88 -13.10 -2.08
C LEU A 39 14.62 -12.77 -1.28
N GLN A 40 13.50 -13.38 -1.66
CA GLN A 40 12.27 -13.45 -0.88
C GLN A 40 12.46 -14.27 0.41
N ASN A 41 13.25 -15.34 0.33
CA ASN A 41 13.55 -16.19 1.48
C ASN A 41 15.02 -16.60 1.43
N PHE A 42 15.81 -16.06 2.37
CA PHE A 42 17.23 -16.33 2.48
C PHE A 42 17.52 -17.80 2.79
N THR A 43 16.77 -18.39 3.73
CA THR A 43 16.99 -19.78 4.19
C THR A 43 16.70 -20.81 3.10
N LYS A 44 15.72 -20.53 2.24
CA LYS A 44 15.31 -21.40 1.13
C LYS A 44 15.92 -20.97 -0.21
N ASN A 45 16.80 -19.97 -0.19
CA ASN A 45 17.39 -19.35 -1.38
C ASN A 45 16.36 -19.02 -2.48
N ARG A 46 15.19 -18.54 -2.09
CA ARG A 46 14.09 -18.21 -3.01
C ARG A 46 14.23 -16.75 -3.43
N THR A 47 14.33 -16.50 -4.73
CA THR A 47 14.44 -15.15 -5.29
C THR A 47 13.11 -14.40 -5.22
N ASN A 48 13.18 -13.06 -5.13
CA ASN A 48 12.02 -12.23 -5.40
C ASN A 48 11.65 -12.32 -6.88
N LYS A 49 10.35 -12.23 -7.15
CA LYS A 49 9.73 -12.25 -8.47
C LYS A 49 8.74 -11.10 -8.59
N PRO A 50 8.39 -10.66 -9.81
CA PRO A 50 7.34 -9.68 -10.09
C PRO A 50 6.03 -9.86 -9.30
N ASP A 51 5.65 -11.09 -8.98
CA ASP A 51 4.42 -11.49 -8.29
C ASP A 51 4.63 -11.78 -6.79
N THR A 52 5.78 -11.41 -6.23
CA THR A 52 6.06 -11.61 -4.80
C THR A 52 5.14 -10.74 -3.96
N MET A 53 4.41 -11.37 -3.05
CA MET A 53 3.55 -10.66 -2.09
C MET A 53 4.36 -10.21 -0.87
N TYR A 54 4.13 -8.97 -0.44
CA TYR A 54 4.75 -8.35 0.72
C TYR A 54 3.70 -7.95 1.75
N LEU A 55 4.07 -7.95 3.03
CA LEU A 55 3.28 -7.30 4.06
C LEU A 55 3.40 -5.78 3.87
N THR A 56 2.31 -5.15 3.42
CA THR A 56 2.33 -3.74 3.02
C THR A 56 2.21 -2.75 4.19
N GLY A 57 1.98 -3.25 5.41
CA GLY A 57 1.92 -2.44 6.63
C GLY A 57 0.93 -1.28 6.51
N SER A 58 1.36 -0.07 6.84
CA SER A 58 0.51 1.13 6.83
C SER A 58 -0.11 1.48 5.48
N VAL A 59 0.35 0.94 4.35
CA VAL A 59 -0.31 1.10 3.05
C VAL A 59 -1.76 0.57 3.10
N GLN A 60 -2.04 -0.43 3.94
CA GLN A 60 -3.40 -0.95 4.14
C GLN A 60 -4.39 0.12 4.65
N LYS A 61 -3.93 1.21 5.30
CA LYS A 61 -4.80 2.32 5.73
C LYS A 61 -5.46 3.04 4.54
N LEU A 62 -4.79 3.10 3.38
CA LEU A 62 -5.38 3.69 2.18
C LEU A 62 -6.60 2.87 1.73
N THR A 63 -6.49 1.54 1.73
CA THR A 63 -7.60 0.64 1.43
C THR A 63 -8.75 0.81 2.41
N THR A 64 -8.46 0.90 3.72
CA THR A 64 -9.49 1.18 4.74
C THR A 64 -10.16 2.53 4.52
N GLY A 65 -9.40 3.57 4.20
CA GLY A 65 -9.94 4.89 3.86
C GLY A 65 -10.86 4.87 2.64
N ILE A 66 -10.51 4.11 1.59
CA ILE A 66 -11.37 3.92 0.40
C ILE A 66 -12.69 3.25 0.80
N MET A 67 -12.65 2.19 1.61
CA MET A 67 -13.86 1.51 2.08
C MET A 67 -14.75 2.44 2.91
N ILE A 68 -14.16 3.25 3.81
CA ILE A 68 -14.93 4.24 4.59
C ILE A 68 -15.55 5.30 3.67
N LYS A 69 -14.82 5.74 2.64
CA LYS A 69 -15.35 6.71 1.67
C LYS A 69 -16.53 6.14 0.89
N GLN A 70 -16.45 4.88 0.46
CA GLN A 70 -17.57 4.19 -0.19
C GLN A 70 -18.80 4.12 0.72
N LEU A 71 -18.61 3.78 2.01
CA LEU A 71 -19.71 3.75 2.98
C LEU A 71 -20.30 5.14 3.25
N GLU A 72 -19.50 6.20 3.18
CA GLU A 72 -19.96 7.59 3.26
C GLU A 72 -20.83 7.97 2.07
N GLU A 73 -20.40 7.64 0.86
CA GLU A 73 -21.16 7.86 -0.38
C GLU A 73 -22.48 7.08 -0.39
N GLU A 74 -22.50 5.89 0.23
CA GLU A 74 -23.71 5.08 0.44
C GLU A 74 -24.59 5.56 1.60
N HIS A 75 -24.24 6.66 2.27
CA HIS A 75 -24.92 7.19 3.46
C HIS A 75 -25.02 6.20 4.64
N LYS A 76 -24.15 5.18 4.67
CA LYS A 76 -24.08 4.18 5.77
C LYS A 76 -23.20 4.65 6.91
N VAL A 77 -22.24 5.53 6.63
CA VAL A 77 -21.32 6.12 7.60
C VAL A 77 -21.26 7.64 7.39
N ASP A 78 -21.39 8.42 8.46
CA ASP A 78 -21.08 9.84 8.47
C ASP A 78 -19.73 10.00 9.18
N ILE A 79 -18.73 10.46 8.44
CA ILE A 79 -17.36 10.54 8.94
C ILE A 79 -17.19 11.54 10.09
N ASN A 80 -18.18 12.44 10.28
CA ASN A 80 -18.19 13.44 11.34
C ASN A 80 -18.90 12.96 12.61
N GLN A 81 -19.60 11.81 12.56
CA GLN A 81 -20.18 11.18 13.75
C GLN A 81 -19.12 10.52 14.61
N SER A 82 -19.43 10.38 15.89
CA SER A 82 -18.62 9.59 16.82
C SER A 82 -18.54 8.14 16.35
N ILE A 83 -17.34 7.54 16.45
CA ILE A 83 -17.12 6.11 16.16
C ILE A 83 -18.02 5.21 17.02
N GLU A 84 -18.41 5.66 18.21
CA GLU A 84 -19.32 4.96 19.12
C GLU A 84 -20.71 4.73 18.51
N THR A 85 -21.11 5.52 17.50
CA THR A 85 -22.36 5.36 16.76
C THR A 85 -22.38 4.03 16.00
N TYR A 86 -21.23 3.63 15.46
CA TYR A 86 -21.07 2.44 14.64
C TYR A 86 -20.47 1.25 15.42
N ILE A 87 -19.72 1.55 16.49
CA ILE A 87 -19.05 0.56 17.33
C ILE A 87 -19.40 0.86 18.81
N PRO A 88 -20.61 0.49 19.30
CA PRO A 88 -21.10 0.97 20.60
C PRO A 88 -20.28 0.53 21.82
N TRP A 89 -19.53 -0.58 21.70
CA TRP A 89 -18.66 -1.12 22.75
C TRP A 89 -17.32 -0.39 22.85
N PHE A 90 -16.91 0.37 21.82
CA PHE A 90 -15.63 1.08 21.80
C PHE A 90 -15.79 2.46 22.47
N LYS A 91 -15.90 2.47 23.80
CA LYS A 91 -16.10 3.70 24.57
C LYS A 91 -14.81 4.50 24.73
N THR A 92 -14.93 5.82 24.58
CA THR A 92 -13.82 6.77 24.70
C THR A 92 -14.16 7.88 25.68
N ASP A 93 -13.17 8.39 26.44
CA ASP A 93 -13.40 9.48 27.40
C ASP A 93 -13.87 10.78 26.72
N LYS A 94 -13.44 10.98 25.47
CA LYS A 94 -13.86 12.07 24.60
C LYS A 94 -14.30 11.49 23.27
N PRO A 95 -15.46 11.90 22.71
CA PRO A 95 -15.91 11.41 21.42
C PRO A 95 -14.85 11.60 20.33
N ILE A 96 -14.49 10.52 19.66
CA ILE A 96 -13.59 10.51 18.50
C ILE A 96 -14.44 10.29 17.25
N THR A 97 -14.29 11.15 16.25
CA THR A 97 -15.03 10.97 14.99
C THR A 97 -14.42 9.85 14.14
N VAL A 98 -15.22 9.25 13.26
CA VAL A 98 -14.73 8.24 12.30
C VAL A 98 -13.54 8.77 11.48
N LYS A 99 -13.58 10.05 11.09
CA LYS A 99 -12.48 10.72 10.39
C LYS A 99 -11.19 10.77 11.22
N GLN A 100 -11.28 11.13 12.50
CA GLN A 100 -10.11 11.19 13.37
C GLN A 100 -9.50 9.81 13.62
N PHE A 101 -10.33 8.78 13.73
CA PHE A 101 -9.87 7.41 13.94
C PHE A 101 -9.10 6.85 12.73
N ASN A 102 -9.65 7.00 11.52
CA ASN A 102 -9.08 6.36 10.32
C ASN A 102 -7.78 7.01 9.79
N PHE A 103 -7.58 8.32 10.04
CA PHE A 103 -6.43 9.07 9.54
C PHE A 103 -5.40 9.40 10.64
N SER A 104 -5.41 8.64 11.73
CA SER A 104 -4.43 8.74 12.83
C SER A 104 -3.18 7.88 12.63
#